data_AF-A0A930L6C7-F1
#
_entry.id   AF-A0A930L6C7-F1
#
_cell.length_a   1.000
_cell.length_b   1.000
_cell.length_c   1.000
_cell.angle_alpha   90.00
_cell.angle_beta   90.00
_cell.angle_gamma   90.00
#
_symmetry.space_group_name_H-M   'P 1'
#
loop_
_entity.id
_entity.type
_entity.pdbx_description
1 polymer ?
#
loop_
_entity_poly.entity_id
_entity_poly.type
_entity_poly.pdbx_seq_one_letter_code
_entity_poly.pdbx_strand_id
1 'polypeptide(L)'
;MMQLGDRAYFDWLYAKVADPKDTNPQHSRFCLISLLARTPFVPGREDDENRRDAVEEIRYRASEERGVVAHWREPTWLEVLLELAEQAEFWASGTDAEQTLAGWFWEFLDNVGLAVFSDEDWPEVERLAHKRLLDAINGRSSFFISSTEGSLWDQLGGYILNRTDLI
;
A
#
# COMPACT_ATOMS: atom_id res chain seq x y z
N MET A 1 -5.66 -0.87 -22.33
CA MET A 1 -4.73 0.21 -22.74
C MET A 1 -4.78 1.25 -21.64
N MET A 2 -3.68 1.48 -20.93
CA MET A 2 -3.60 2.43 -19.81
C MET A 2 -3.72 3.84 -20.37
N GLN A 3 -4.63 4.67 -19.85
CA GLN A 3 -4.82 6.03 -20.37
C GLN A 3 -3.67 6.93 -19.90
N LEU A 4 -3.42 8.05 -20.62
CA LEU A 4 -2.29 8.94 -20.35
C LEU A 4 -2.26 9.45 -18.88
N GLY A 5 -3.44 9.72 -18.30
CA GLY A 5 -3.59 10.15 -16.90
C GLY A 5 -3.27 9.04 -15.88
N ASP A 6 -3.52 7.78 -16.23
CA ASP A 6 -3.27 6.65 -15.31
C ASP A 6 -1.77 6.47 -15.04
N ARG A 7 -0.93 6.76 -16.04
CA ARG A 7 0.52 6.68 -15.87
C ARG A 7 1.03 7.77 -14.93
N ALA A 8 0.61 9.02 -15.16
CA ALA A 8 1.00 10.14 -14.29
C ALA A 8 0.50 9.94 -12.84
N TYR A 9 -0.69 9.36 -12.68
CA TYR A 9 -1.23 9.01 -11.37
C TYR A 9 -0.43 7.91 -10.69
N PHE A 10 -0.10 6.84 -11.42
CA PHE A 10 0.79 5.81 -10.91
C PHE A 10 2.15 6.37 -10.50
N ASP A 11 2.78 7.20 -11.35
CA ASP A 11 4.09 7.80 -11.04
C ASP A 11 4.02 8.69 -9.78
N TRP A 12 2.90 9.40 -9.56
CA TRP A 12 2.67 10.17 -8.33
C TRP A 12 2.49 9.29 -7.09
N LEU A 13 1.75 8.18 -7.18
CA LEU A 13 1.63 7.22 -6.07
C LEU A 13 2.98 6.55 -5.77
N TYR A 14 3.71 6.12 -6.80
CA TYR A 14 5.03 5.50 -6.67
C TYR A 14 6.02 6.43 -5.97
N ALA A 15 6.00 7.73 -6.32
CA ALA A 15 6.88 8.73 -5.72
C ALA A 15 6.66 8.95 -4.20
N LYS A 16 5.57 8.44 -3.61
CA LYS A 16 5.34 8.50 -2.16
C LYS A 16 6.18 7.48 -1.39
N VAL A 17 6.62 6.40 -2.04
CA VAL A 17 7.24 5.24 -1.36
C VAL A 17 8.58 4.81 -1.97
N ALA A 18 8.90 5.28 -3.18
CA ALA A 18 10.15 4.98 -3.87
C ALA A 18 10.65 6.22 -4.64
N ASP A 19 11.96 6.28 -4.94
CA ASP A 19 12.53 7.35 -5.75
C ASP A 19 12.28 7.08 -7.25
N PRO A 20 11.52 7.94 -7.97
CA PRO A 20 11.30 7.80 -9.41
C PRO A 20 12.56 7.93 -10.27
N LYS A 21 13.66 8.45 -9.70
CA LYS A 21 14.94 8.60 -10.38
C LYS A 21 15.87 7.40 -10.16
N ASP A 22 15.57 6.53 -9.20
CA ASP A 22 16.35 5.33 -8.98
C ASP A 22 16.03 4.31 -10.08
N THR A 23 17.03 4.03 -10.92
CA THR A 23 16.95 3.05 -12.00
C THR A 23 17.63 1.74 -11.66
N ASN A 24 18.14 1.59 -10.44
CA ASN A 24 18.74 0.35 -9.97
C ASN A 24 17.63 -0.70 -9.78
N PRO A 25 17.67 -1.84 -10.51
CA PRO A 25 16.65 -2.87 -10.38
C PRO A 25 16.61 -3.53 -8.99
N GLN A 26 17.67 -3.42 -8.18
CA GLN A 26 17.66 -3.92 -6.80
C GLN A 26 16.83 -3.05 -5.85
N HIS A 27 16.66 -1.76 -6.17
CA HIS A 27 16.13 -0.76 -5.24
C HIS A 27 14.83 -0.09 -5.71
N SER A 28 14.59 -0.02 -7.02
CA SER A 28 13.42 0.68 -7.58
C SER A 28 12.08 0.06 -7.17
N ARG A 29 11.99 -1.28 -7.07
CA ARG A 29 10.75 -1.99 -6.68
C ARG A 29 9.55 -1.65 -7.57
N PHE A 30 9.80 -1.17 -8.79
CA PHE A 30 8.78 -0.71 -9.73
C PHE A 30 7.80 -1.82 -10.05
N CYS A 31 8.29 -3.06 -10.22
CA CYS A 31 7.45 -4.18 -10.59
C CYS A 31 6.50 -4.60 -9.45
N LEU A 32 6.99 -4.58 -8.20
CA LEU A 32 6.17 -4.85 -7.02
C LEU A 32 5.07 -3.79 -6.83
N ILE A 33 5.45 -2.51 -6.89
CA ILE A 33 4.48 -1.42 -6.75
C ILE A 33 3.48 -1.44 -7.92
N SER A 34 3.93 -1.79 -9.13
CA SER A 34 3.06 -2.00 -10.30
C SER A 34 2.11 -3.18 -10.12
N LEU A 35 2.50 -4.25 -9.43
CA LEU A 35 1.60 -5.36 -9.08
C LEU A 35 0.48 -4.87 -8.16
N LEU A 36 0.81 -4.14 -7.10
CA LEU A 36 -0.18 -3.55 -6.18
C LEU A 36 -1.13 -2.58 -6.89
N ALA A 37 -0.60 -1.72 -7.78
CA ALA A 37 -1.38 -0.75 -8.55
C ALA A 37 -2.31 -1.35 -9.61
N ARG A 38 -2.12 -2.62 -9.95
CA ARG A 38 -2.95 -3.38 -10.89
C ARG A 38 -3.89 -4.36 -10.20
N THR A 39 -3.73 -4.56 -8.89
CA THR A 39 -4.57 -5.48 -8.12
C THR A 39 -5.75 -4.70 -7.53
N PRO A 40 -6.99 -4.96 -7.98
CA PRO A 40 -8.16 -4.29 -7.44
C PRO A 40 -8.33 -4.61 -5.95
N PHE A 41 -8.74 -3.62 -5.19
CA PHE A 41 -9.25 -3.78 -3.85
C PHE A 41 -10.76 -4.01 -3.94
N VAL A 42 -11.20 -5.16 -3.43
CA VAL A 42 -12.61 -5.48 -3.27
C VAL A 42 -12.84 -5.63 -1.77
N PRO A 43 -13.67 -4.77 -1.15
CA PRO A 43 -13.97 -4.86 0.28
C PRO A 43 -14.43 -6.27 0.66
N GLY A 44 -13.68 -6.90 1.58
CA GLY A 44 -14.02 -8.22 2.09
C GLY A 44 -15.01 -8.18 3.27
N ARG A 45 -15.13 -7.01 3.91
CA ARG A 45 -15.99 -6.74 5.08
C ARG A 45 -16.74 -5.43 4.87
N GLU A 46 -17.87 -5.29 5.58
CA GLU A 46 -18.75 -4.12 5.47
C GLU A 46 -18.02 -2.80 5.78
N ASP A 47 -17.22 -2.75 6.85
CA ASP A 47 -16.47 -1.54 7.23
C ASP A 47 -15.29 -1.22 6.31
N ASP A 48 -14.84 -2.19 5.50
CA ASP A 48 -13.80 -1.97 4.50
C ASP A 48 -14.32 -1.20 3.27
N GLU A 49 -15.65 -1.08 3.08
CA GLU A 49 -16.23 -0.17 2.09
C GLU A 49 -15.82 1.29 2.36
N ASN A 50 -15.65 1.68 3.62
CA ASN A 50 -15.17 3.03 3.95
C ASN A 50 -13.74 3.28 3.41
N ARG A 51 -12.94 2.23 3.16
CA ARG A 51 -11.61 2.36 2.54
C ARG A 51 -11.73 2.72 1.05
N ARG A 52 -12.80 2.31 0.39
CA ARG A 52 -13.11 2.70 -0.99
C ARG A 52 -13.32 4.20 -1.08
N ASP A 53 -14.05 4.76 -0.13
CA ASP A 53 -14.28 6.21 -0.06
C ASP A 53 -13.02 6.98 0.33
N ALA A 54 -12.20 6.45 1.25
CA ALA A 54 -10.92 7.06 1.63
C ALA A 54 -9.94 7.18 0.44
N VAL A 55 -10.02 6.26 -0.53
CA VAL A 55 -9.22 6.35 -1.77
C VAL A 55 -9.66 7.50 -2.69
N GLU A 56 -10.89 7.99 -2.58
CA GLU A 56 -11.29 9.19 -3.35
C GLU A 56 -10.55 10.45 -2.86
N GLU A 57 -10.16 10.52 -1.59
CA GLU A 57 -9.36 11.63 -1.06
C GLU A 57 -7.95 11.66 -1.65
N ILE A 58 -7.27 10.50 -1.76
CA ILE A 58 -5.93 10.45 -2.37
C ILE A 58 -5.98 10.81 -3.87
N ARG A 59 -7.06 10.44 -4.57
CA ARG A 59 -7.31 10.83 -5.97
C ARG A 59 -7.57 12.32 -6.11
N TYR A 60 -8.40 12.89 -5.23
CA TYR A 60 -8.68 14.31 -5.20
C TYR A 60 -7.41 15.13 -4.98
N ARG A 61 -6.54 14.74 -4.03
CA ARG A 61 -5.24 15.38 -3.80
C ARG A 61 -4.32 15.31 -5.02
N ALA A 62 -4.25 14.18 -5.71
CA ALA A 62 -3.48 14.08 -6.95
C ALA A 62 -3.98 15.07 -8.03
N SER A 63 -5.29 15.26 -8.12
CA SER A 63 -5.91 16.21 -9.03
C SER A 63 -5.58 17.67 -8.64
N GLU A 64 -5.75 18.03 -7.36
CA GLU A 64 -5.50 19.40 -6.87
C GLU A 64 -4.02 19.78 -6.92
N GLU A 65 -3.13 18.90 -6.47
CA GLU A 65 -1.70 19.21 -6.34
C GLU A 65 -0.96 19.20 -7.68
N ARG A 66 -1.37 18.33 -8.60
CA ARG A 66 -0.60 18.02 -9.81
C ARG A 66 -1.39 18.06 -11.11
N GLY A 67 -2.71 18.31 -11.04
CA GLY A 67 -3.59 18.21 -12.22
C GLY A 67 -3.66 16.78 -12.77
N VAL A 68 -3.37 15.78 -11.93
CA VAL A 68 -3.29 14.38 -12.33
C VAL A 68 -4.63 13.72 -12.04
N VAL A 69 -5.32 13.29 -13.10
CA VAL A 69 -6.63 12.65 -13.00
C VAL A 69 -6.45 11.14 -13.04
N ALA A 70 -6.85 10.47 -11.95
CA ALA A 70 -7.13 9.04 -11.97
C ALA A 70 -8.46 8.83 -12.69
N HIS A 71 -8.49 8.07 -13.79
CA HIS A 71 -9.77 7.73 -14.40
C HIS A 71 -10.56 6.81 -13.46
N TRP A 72 -11.90 6.94 -13.47
CA TRP A 72 -12.79 6.18 -12.59
C TRP A 72 -12.50 4.67 -12.72
N ARG A 73 -11.95 4.11 -11.65
CA ARG A 73 -11.60 2.69 -11.52
C ARG A 73 -11.81 2.23 -10.09
N GLU A 74 -11.98 0.93 -9.92
CA GLU A 74 -11.92 0.32 -8.59
C GLU A 74 -10.63 0.74 -7.89
N PRO A 75 -10.68 1.07 -6.59
CA PRO A 75 -9.47 1.26 -5.80
C PRO A 75 -8.53 0.06 -5.95
N THR A 76 -7.25 0.32 -5.76
CA THR A 76 -6.22 -0.71 -5.84
C THR A 76 -5.58 -0.93 -4.48
N TRP A 77 -4.99 -2.10 -4.29
CA TRP A 77 -4.26 -2.38 -3.06
C TRP A 77 -3.10 -1.39 -2.82
N LEU A 78 -2.51 -0.80 -3.87
CA LEU A 78 -1.56 0.30 -3.69
C LEU A 78 -2.21 1.51 -3.02
N GLU A 79 -3.36 1.97 -3.52
CA GLU A 79 -4.06 3.15 -2.98
C GLU A 79 -4.49 2.91 -1.52
N VAL A 80 -5.05 1.74 -1.22
CA VAL A 80 -5.51 1.37 0.12
C VAL A 80 -4.32 1.28 1.09
N LEU A 81 -3.21 0.65 0.70
CA LEU A 81 -2.03 0.55 1.56
C LEU A 81 -1.37 1.91 1.81
N LEU A 82 -1.39 2.83 0.84
CA LEU A 82 -0.91 4.20 1.01
C LEU A 82 -1.78 4.99 2.00
N GLU A 83 -3.10 4.85 1.90
CA GLU A 83 -4.05 5.46 2.84
C GLU A 83 -3.86 4.94 4.27
N LEU A 84 -3.75 3.62 4.43
CA LEU A 84 -3.48 3.00 5.73
C LEU A 84 -2.11 3.42 6.30
N ALA A 85 -1.10 3.60 5.44
CA ALA A 85 0.23 4.05 5.86
C ALA A 85 0.24 5.52 6.30
N GLU A 86 -0.53 6.38 5.62
CA GLU A 86 -0.73 7.77 6.04
C GLU A 86 -1.48 7.84 7.38
N GLN A 87 -2.50 7.00 7.56
CA GLN A 87 -3.21 6.91 8.82
C GLN A 87 -2.29 6.43 9.97
N ALA A 88 -1.43 5.45 9.70
CA ALA A 88 -0.44 4.94 10.63
C ALA A 88 0.57 6.03 11.05
N GLU A 89 1.08 6.80 10.09
CA GLU A 89 1.97 7.95 10.33
C GLU A 89 1.30 8.95 11.28
N PHE A 90 0.03 9.28 11.03
CA PHE A 90 -0.73 10.18 11.89
C PHE A 90 -0.93 9.63 13.31
N TRP A 91 -1.32 8.36 13.45
CA TRP A 91 -1.58 7.76 14.77
C TRP A 91 -0.32 7.52 15.60
N ALA A 92 0.80 7.22 14.96
CA ALA A 92 2.08 7.01 15.64
C ALA A 92 2.86 8.31 15.88
N SER A 93 2.37 9.46 15.39
CA SER A 93 3.07 10.73 15.55
C SER A 93 3.29 11.08 17.03
N GLY A 94 4.53 11.41 17.41
CA GLY A 94 4.88 11.75 18.79
C GLY A 94 5.00 10.53 19.72
N THR A 95 5.05 9.32 19.17
CA THR A 95 5.32 8.07 19.91
C THR A 95 6.66 7.46 19.49
N ASP A 96 7.14 6.45 20.21
CA ASP A 96 8.36 5.73 19.86
C ASP A 96 8.24 4.88 18.58
N ALA A 97 7.02 4.72 18.06
CA ALA A 97 6.73 4.05 16.79
C ALA A 97 6.66 5.02 15.60
N GLU A 98 6.97 6.31 15.77
CA GLU A 98 6.90 7.30 14.70
C GLU A 98 7.81 6.94 13.50
N GLN A 99 7.21 6.91 12.31
CA GLN A 99 7.91 6.71 11.05
C GLN A 99 7.12 7.34 9.91
N THR A 100 7.78 7.58 8.78
CA THR A 100 7.17 8.20 7.61
C THR A 100 6.14 7.29 6.96
N LEU A 101 5.24 7.85 6.15
CA LEU A 101 4.34 7.10 5.26
C LEU A 101 5.07 5.98 4.51
N ALA A 102 6.22 6.29 3.90
CA ALA A 102 7.03 5.30 3.18
C ALA A 102 7.53 4.18 4.11
N GLY A 103 7.93 4.52 5.34
CA GLY A 103 8.31 3.54 6.36
C GLY A 103 7.18 2.57 6.66
N TRP A 104 5.98 3.08 6.98
CA TRP A 104 4.80 2.24 7.25
C TRP A 104 4.41 1.37 6.07
N PHE A 105 4.39 1.95 4.87
CA PHE A 105 4.07 1.21 3.65
C PHE A 105 5.01 0.01 3.47
N TRP A 106 6.32 0.22 3.59
CA TRP A 106 7.29 -0.88 3.42
C TRP A 106 7.23 -1.89 4.55
N GLU A 107 6.94 -1.46 5.78
CA GLU A 107 6.73 -2.36 6.91
C GLU A 107 5.52 -3.28 6.70
N PHE A 108 4.40 -2.75 6.22
CA PHE A 108 3.23 -3.57 5.89
C PHE A 108 3.57 -4.64 4.85
N LEU A 109 4.34 -4.26 3.82
CA LEU A 109 4.81 -5.21 2.81
C LEU A 109 5.79 -6.23 3.38
N ASP A 110 6.64 -5.86 4.33
CA ASP A 110 7.56 -6.80 4.99
C ASP A 110 6.82 -7.82 5.86
N ASN A 111 5.76 -7.40 6.55
CA ASN A 111 4.90 -8.28 7.35
C ASN A 111 4.31 -9.46 6.55
N VAL A 112 4.09 -9.26 5.25
CA VAL A 112 3.61 -10.32 4.31
C VAL A 112 4.72 -10.87 3.41
N GLY A 113 5.97 -10.49 3.66
CA GLY A 113 7.15 -10.91 2.92
C GLY A 113 7.21 -10.39 1.48
N LEU A 114 6.50 -9.31 1.15
CA LEU A 114 6.56 -8.68 -0.18
C LEU A 114 7.79 -7.77 -0.32
N ALA A 115 8.26 -7.14 0.76
CA ALA A 115 9.37 -6.18 0.72
C ALA A 115 10.71 -6.76 0.24
N VAL A 116 10.86 -8.09 0.22
CA VAL A 116 12.08 -8.75 -0.26
C VAL A 116 12.25 -8.69 -1.80
N PHE A 117 11.17 -8.55 -2.57
CA PHE A 117 11.22 -8.70 -4.04
C PHE A 117 11.75 -7.46 -4.76
N SER A 118 12.84 -7.61 -5.51
CA SER A 118 13.42 -6.57 -6.35
C SER A 118 12.97 -6.73 -7.81
N ASP A 119 13.30 -5.73 -8.64
CA ASP A 119 13.02 -5.79 -10.08
C ASP A 119 14.06 -6.64 -10.84
N GLU A 120 15.22 -6.93 -10.23
CA GLU A 120 16.31 -7.72 -10.82
C GLU A 120 15.87 -9.14 -11.20
N ASP A 121 15.19 -9.83 -10.28
CA ASP A 121 14.71 -11.22 -10.45
C ASP A 121 13.19 -11.28 -10.64
N TRP A 122 12.56 -10.18 -11.09
CA TRP A 122 11.10 -10.10 -11.16
C TRP A 122 10.46 -11.23 -11.98
N PRO A 123 10.94 -11.58 -13.19
CA PRO A 123 10.35 -12.66 -13.97
C PRO A 123 10.28 -14.01 -13.23
N GLU A 124 11.26 -14.29 -12.37
CA GLU A 124 11.36 -15.51 -11.58
C GLU A 124 10.46 -15.46 -10.34
N VAL A 125 10.37 -14.28 -9.68
CA VAL A 125 9.68 -14.13 -8.40
C VAL A 125 8.24 -13.62 -8.50
N GLU A 126 7.79 -13.11 -9.66
CA GLU A 126 6.47 -12.49 -9.84
C GLU A 126 5.34 -13.39 -9.36
N ARG A 127 5.40 -14.68 -9.67
CA ARG A 127 4.39 -15.66 -9.25
C ARG A 127 4.33 -15.81 -7.73
N LEU A 128 5.49 -15.79 -7.07
CA LEU A 128 5.57 -15.89 -5.62
C LEU A 128 5.09 -14.59 -4.96
N ALA A 129 5.44 -13.42 -5.52
CA ALA A 129 4.94 -12.13 -5.07
C ALA A 129 3.41 -12.06 -5.16
N HIS A 130 2.84 -12.46 -6.31
CA HIS A 130 1.39 -12.52 -6.47
C HIS A 130 0.74 -13.51 -5.50
N LYS A 131 1.35 -14.68 -5.25
CA LYS A 131 0.85 -15.62 -4.24
C LYS A 131 0.83 -15.00 -2.84
N ARG A 132 1.92 -14.34 -2.41
CA ARG A 132 2.00 -13.68 -1.09
C ARG A 132 0.96 -12.57 -0.94
N LEU A 133 0.78 -11.76 -1.98
CA LEU A 133 -0.27 -10.75 -2.02
C LEU A 133 -1.66 -11.39 -1.87
N LEU A 134 -1.96 -12.45 -2.62
CA LEU A 134 -3.25 -13.16 -2.51
C LEU A 134 -3.44 -13.84 -1.15
N ASP A 135 -2.38 -14.38 -0.55
CA ASP A 135 -2.46 -14.95 0.81
C ASP A 135 -2.84 -13.84 1.82
N ALA A 136 -2.27 -12.63 1.69
CA ALA A 136 -2.64 -11.48 2.53
C ALA A 136 -4.09 -11.02 2.30
N ILE A 137 -4.49 -10.84 1.04
CA ILE A 137 -5.86 -10.42 0.66
C ILE A 137 -6.92 -11.39 1.18
N ASN A 138 -6.61 -12.69 1.18
CA ASN A 138 -7.54 -13.73 1.62
C ASN A 138 -7.42 -14.04 3.13
N GLY A 139 -6.69 -13.23 3.90
CA GLY A 139 -6.53 -13.40 5.35
C GLY A 139 -5.73 -14.64 5.78
N ARG A 140 -4.90 -15.22 4.88
CA ARG A 140 -3.95 -16.30 5.19
C ARG A 140 -2.63 -15.76 5.76
N SER A 141 -2.34 -14.50 5.50
CA SER A 141 -1.34 -13.67 6.18
C SER A 141 -1.94 -12.29 6.44
N SER A 142 -1.22 -11.42 7.14
CA SER A 142 -1.71 -10.07 7.45
C SER A 142 -0.63 -9.03 7.21
N PHE A 143 -1.05 -7.87 6.67
CA PHE A 143 -0.22 -6.67 6.61
C PHE A 143 0.09 -6.09 8.02
N PHE A 144 -0.68 -6.53 9.02
CA PHE A 144 -0.62 -6.11 10.41
C PHE A 144 -0.43 -7.36 11.25
N ILE A 145 0.73 -7.58 11.89
CA ILE A 145 1.17 -8.85 12.52
C ILE A 145 0.13 -9.52 13.47
N SER A 146 -0.93 -8.81 13.89
CA SER A 146 -2.07 -9.30 14.66
C SER A 146 -3.13 -10.10 13.87
N SER A 147 -4.15 -10.59 14.58
CA SER A 147 -5.30 -11.35 14.05
C SER A 147 -5.88 -10.77 12.75
N THR A 148 -6.27 -11.63 11.80
CA THR A 148 -7.00 -11.27 10.57
C THR A 148 -8.50 -11.06 10.82
N GLU A 149 -8.91 -11.02 12.09
CA GLU A 149 -10.26 -10.67 12.52
C GLU A 149 -10.45 -9.14 12.55
N GLY A 150 -11.62 -8.67 12.12
CA GLY A 150 -11.94 -7.24 12.01
C GLY A 150 -11.64 -6.65 10.63
N SER A 151 -12.10 -5.42 10.43
CA SER A 151 -11.78 -4.61 9.23
C SER A 151 -10.29 -4.28 9.16
N LEU A 152 -9.81 -3.81 8.01
CA LEU A 152 -8.43 -3.32 7.88
C LEU A 152 -8.13 -2.18 8.87
N TRP A 153 -9.14 -1.37 9.18
CA TRP A 153 -9.03 -0.29 10.16
C TRP A 153 -8.86 -0.80 11.59
N ASP A 154 -9.66 -1.81 11.99
CA ASP A 154 -9.53 -2.44 13.31
C ASP A 154 -8.14 -3.09 13.47
N GLN A 155 -7.70 -3.79 12.42
CA GLN A 155 -6.39 -4.42 12.39
C GLN A 155 -5.26 -3.40 12.49
N LEU A 156 -5.35 -2.28 11.75
CA LEU A 156 -4.37 -1.20 11.84
C LEU A 156 -4.35 -0.59 13.26
N GLY A 157 -5.52 -0.32 13.85
CA GLY A 157 -5.62 0.24 15.19
C GLY A 157 -4.95 -0.65 16.24
N GLY A 158 -5.25 -1.96 16.22
CA GLY A 158 -4.60 -2.93 17.08
C GLY A 158 -3.09 -3.03 16.84
N TYR A 159 -2.66 -2.92 15.58
CA TYR A 159 -1.25 -2.94 15.22
C TYR A 159 -0.48 -1.74 15.75
N ILE A 160 -1.02 -0.53 15.59
CA ILE A 160 -0.38 0.68 16.10
C ILE A 160 -0.33 0.68 17.63
N LEU A 161 -1.40 0.29 18.32
CA LEU A 161 -1.39 0.13 19.77
C LEU A 161 -0.28 -0.83 20.24
N ASN A 162 -0.16 -2.00 19.60
CA ASN A 162 0.92 -2.94 19.92
C ASN A 162 2.31 -2.35 19.64
N ARG A 163 2.46 -1.53 18.59
CA ARG A 163 3.74 -0.87 18.26
C ARG A 163 4.11 0.24 19.23
N THR A 164 3.12 0.92 19.82
CA THR A 164 3.34 2.00 20.80
C THR A 164 3.50 1.48 22.23
N ASP A 165 2.87 0.35 22.56
CA ASP A 165 2.89 -0.25 23.91
C ASP A 165 4.09 -1.18 24.16
N LEU A 166 4.93 -1.45 23.14
CA LEU A 166 6.20 -2.16 23.30
C LEU A 166 7.27 -1.22 23.92
N ILE A 167 7.05 -0.85 25.19
CA ILE A 167 8.03 -0.24 26.10
C ILE A 167 8.03 -1.00 27.44
#